data_AF-A0A6G8J9Y8-F1
#
_entry.id   AF-A0A6G8J9Y8-F1
#
_cell.length_a   1.000
_cell.length_b   1.000
_cell.length_c   1.000
_cell.angle_alpha   90.00
_cell.angle_beta   90.00
_cell.angle_gamma   90.00
#
_symmetry.space_group_name_H-M   'P 1'
#
loop_
_entity.id
_entity.type
_entity.pdbx_description
1 polymer ?
#
loop_
_entity_poly.entity_id
_entity_poly.type
_entity_poly.pdbx_seq_one_letter_code
_entity_poly.pdbx_strand_id
1 'polypeptide(L)'
;MACRNGVNDNCHTQMGLLFNAFRTYDKNKDAINSETRSEFIDIANRLAEKRHQYFEELGKEALTNIAKDTVKTPAELASIIYRAKNGDEDAQDQLLTIGKAIGQFANSPLDTISTHFKNELEEADRLEAEGKVREADLKRIETIMSAEINAMSMLTAGAGIIKSQANIVGKLSLKSGVLSNKDIGIVWGIIDKQGKSWEAYLEKALPKGTLDLNTIKPNFKTFDKLLPDGTVISAKTMDTVGSKTYQNPKRITYQLNKYVDDMVNFKGDGKDKFELRNDKIKGKEIYLAIPHSTTKPQWEAINKSIDYAESQGVKIIVKEVK
;
A
#
# COMPACT_ATOMS: atom_id res chain seq x y z
N MET A 1 0.71 37.46 -3.49
CA MET A 1 0.49 35.99 -3.42
C MET A 1 0.97 35.52 -2.06
N ALA A 2 0.08 34.98 -1.23
CA ALA A 2 0.41 34.54 0.14
C ALA A 2 1.53 33.47 0.18
N CYS A 3 1.68 32.69 -0.89
CA CYS A 3 2.69 31.64 -1.02
C CYS A 3 4.04 32.10 -1.61
N ARG A 4 4.25 33.41 -1.80
CA ARG A 4 5.47 33.93 -2.47
C ARG A 4 6.74 33.75 -1.63
N ASN A 5 6.59 33.67 -0.31
CA ASN A 5 7.68 33.56 0.66
C ASN A 5 7.68 32.20 1.38
N GLY A 6 7.26 31.14 0.68
CA GLY A 6 7.11 29.81 1.25
C GLY A 6 5.68 29.48 1.66
N VAL A 7 5.50 28.23 2.06
CA VAL A 7 4.22 27.62 2.39
C VAL A 7 4.01 27.75 3.90
N ASN A 8 3.30 28.80 4.32
CA ASN A 8 2.96 29.13 5.71
C ASN A 8 1.44 29.11 5.94
N ASP A 9 0.98 29.30 7.18
CA ASP A 9 -0.45 29.22 7.54
C ASP A 9 -1.35 30.12 6.67
N ASN A 10 -0.88 31.33 6.34
CA ASN A 10 -1.61 32.24 5.46
C ASN A 10 -1.67 31.71 4.00
N CYS A 11 -0.59 31.12 3.50
CA CYS A 11 -0.60 30.40 2.22
C CYS A 11 -1.57 29.22 2.25
N HIS A 12 -1.65 28.46 3.36
CA HIS A 12 -2.59 27.34 3.54
C HIS A 12 -4.04 27.77 3.48
N THR A 13 -4.41 28.78 4.26
CA THR A 13 -5.78 29.32 4.26
C THR A 13 -6.19 29.79 2.86
N GLN A 14 -5.29 30.48 2.16
CA GLN A 14 -5.56 30.95 0.79
C GLN A 14 -5.65 29.81 -0.22
N MET A 15 -4.84 28.75 -0.08
CA MET A 15 -4.95 27.55 -0.91
C MET A 15 -6.28 26.82 -0.69
N GLY A 16 -6.76 26.72 0.55
CA GLY A 16 -8.06 26.11 0.87
C GLY A 16 -9.25 26.87 0.28
N LEU A 17 -9.22 28.21 0.38
CA LEU A 17 -10.22 29.07 -0.26
C LEU A 17 -10.21 28.92 -1.79
N LEU A 18 -9.01 28.93 -2.38
CA LEU A 18 -8.84 28.79 -3.82
C LEU A 18 -9.32 27.41 -4.31
N PHE A 19 -9.01 26.33 -3.58
CA PHE A 19 -9.49 24.97 -3.89
C PHE A 19 -11.02 24.86 -3.85
N ASN A 20 -11.66 25.45 -2.83
CA ASN A 20 -13.12 25.49 -2.77
C ASN A 20 -13.74 26.23 -3.95
N ALA A 21 -13.12 27.35 -4.36
CA ALA A 21 -13.50 28.07 -5.56
C ALA A 21 -13.32 27.22 -6.84
N PHE A 22 -12.22 26.47 -6.96
CA PHE A 22 -11.97 25.53 -8.06
C PHE A 22 -13.06 24.45 -8.16
N ARG A 23 -13.46 23.86 -7.03
CA ARG A 23 -14.52 22.84 -6.99
C ARG A 23 -15.87 23.37 -7.44
N THR A 24 -16.18 24.63 -7.12
CA THR A 24 -17.40 25.29 -7.61
C THR A 24 -17.32 25.65 -9.09
N TYR A 25 -16.14 25.99 -9.61
CA TYR A 25 -15.90 26.29 -11.02
C TYR A 25 -16.03 25.04 -11.92
N ASP A 26 -15.50 23.90 -11.48
CA ASP A 26 -15.50 22.65 -12.27
C ASP A 26 -16.91 22.10 -12.58
N LYS A 27 -17.93 22.56 -11.84
CA LYS A 27 -19.34 22.20 -12.01
C LYS A 27 -20.06 23.00 -13.12
N ASN A 28 -19.44 24.03 -13.69
CA ASN A 28 -20.08 24.95 -14.62
C ASN A 28 -19.25 25.20 -15.90
N LYS A 29 -18.74 24.11 -16.49
CA LYS A 29 -17.76 24.09 -17.60
C LYS A 29 -18.25 24.69 -18.93
N ASP A 30 -19.56 24.69 -19.16
CA ASP A 30 -20.15 25.03 -20.46
C ASP A 30 -20.35 26.55 -20.67
N ALA A 31 -20.07 27.39 -19.66
CA ALA A 31 -20.39 28.81 -19.68
C ALA A 31 -19.20 29.76 -19.96
N ILE A 32 -18.02 29.25 -20.32
CA ILE A 32 -16.77 30.01 -20.17
C ILE A 32 -15.93 30.05 -21.47
N ASN A 33 -15.36 31.23 -21.77
CA ASN A 33 -14.48 31.44 -22.93
C ASN A 33 -13.12 30.71 -22.79
N SER A 34 -12.43 30.52 -23.91
CA SER A 34 -11.18 29.72 -23.98
C SER A 34 -10.01 30.32 -23.20
N GLU A 35 -9.95 31.65 -23.07
CA GLU A 35 -8.87 32.38 -22.40
C GLU A 35 -8.93 32.20 -20.88
N THR A 36 -10.11 32.39 -20.28
CA THR A 36 -10.37 32.13 -18.86
C THR A 36 -10.10 30.67 -18.50
N ARG A 37 -10.40 29.74 -19.43
CA ARG A 37 -10.11 28.31 -19.26
C ARG A 37 -8.61 28.01 -19.25
N SER A 38 -7.81 28.70 -20.05
CA SER A 38 -6.36 28.51 -20.10
C SER A 38 -5.69 29.01 -18.82
N GLU A 39 -6.06 30.21 -18.35
CA GLU A 39 -5.60 30.75 -17.07
C GLU A 39 -6.03 29.86 -15.90
N PHE A 40 -7.27 29.34 -15.96
CA PHE A 40 -7.78 28.40 -14.97
C PHE A 40 -6.93 27.11 -14.91
N ILE A 41 -6.56 26.53 -16.06
CA ILE A 41 -5.71 25.33 -16.11
C ILE A 41 -4.31 25.63 -15.57
N ASP A 42 -3.71 26.78 -15.91
CA ASP A 42 -2.39 27.18 -15.37
C ASP A 42 -2.43 27.36 -13.85
N ILE A 43 -3.42 28.05 -13.30
CA ILE A 43 -3.57 28.23 -11.85
C ILE A 43 -3.87 26.89 -11.17
N ALA A 44 -4.70 26.03 -11.76
CA ALA A 44 -4.98 24.69 -11.24
C ALA A 44 -3.71 23.83 -11.19
N ASN A 45 -2.87 23.87 -12.23
CA ASN A 45 -1.60 23.14 -12.27
C ASN A 45 -0.62 23.66 -11.21
N ARG A 46 -0.47 24.98 -11.07
CA ARG A 46 0.38 25.59 -10.04
C ARG A 46 -0.12 25.31 -8.63
N LEU A 47 -1.45 25.31 -8.43
CA LEU A 47 -2.06 24.94 -7.16
C LEU A 47 -1.79 23.47 -6.83
N ALA A 48 -1.96 22.57 -7.80
CA ALA A 48 -1.66 21.15 -7.64
C ALA A 48 -0.18 20.93 -7.28
N GLU A 49 0.74 21.61 -7.96
CA GLU A 49 2.18 21.54 -7.67
C GLU A 49 2.52 22.04 -6.26
N LYS A 50 1.97 23.19 -5.84
CA LYS A 50 2.19 23.75 -4.50
C LYS A 50 1.58 22.90 -3.40
N ARG A 51 0.44 22.26 -3.67
CA ARG A 51 -0.21 21.33 -2.75
C ARG A 51 0.56 20.02 -2.61
N HIS A 52 1.12 19.52 -3.70
CA HIS A 52 2.00 18.36 -3.66
C HIS A 52 3.21 18.62 -2.76
N GLN A 53 3.89 19.76 -2.95
CA GLN A 53 5.02 20.17 -2.10
C GLN A 53 4.63 20.26 -0.62
N TYR A 54 3.47 20.85 -0.33
CA TYR A 54 2.96 20.96 1.05
C TYR A 54 2.75 19.60 1.73
N PHE A 55 2.04 18.69 1.09
CA PHE A 55 1.74 17.38 1.66
C PHE A 55 2.96 16.45 1.69
N GLU A 56 3.94 16.63 0.80
CA GLU A 56 5.23 15.96 0.90
C GLU A 56 5.97 16.36 2.19
N GLU A 57 6.01 17.66 2.50
CA GLU A 57 6.62 18.15 3.74
C GLU A 57 5.87 17.68 4.99
N LEU A 58 4.53 17.71 4.98
CA LEU A 58 3.73 17.15 6.07
C LEU A 58 3.93 15.63 6.23
N GLY A 59 4.05 14.90 5.13
CA GLY A 59 4.33 13.46 5.16
C GLY A 59 5.67 13.14 5.82
N LYS A 60 6.71 13.92 5.51
CA LYS A 60 8.03 13.82 6.17
C LYS A 60 7.96 14.14 7.66
N GLU A 61 7.23 15.20 8.02
CA GLU A 61 7.04 15.61 9.42
C GLU A 61 6.30 14.55 10.22
N ALA A 62 5.18 14.06 9.69
CA ALA A 62 4.39 13.02 10.34
C ALA A 62 5.18 11.70 10.47
N LEU A 63 5.98 11.30 9.46
CA LEU A 63 6.87 10.14 9.58
C LEU A 63 7.89 10.33 10.70
N THR A 64 8.43 11.55 10.83
CA THR A 64 9.36 11.92 11.90
C THR A 64 8.70 11.85 13.27
N ASN A 65 7.46 12.32 13.39
CA ASN A 65 6.71 12.30 14.65
C ASN A 65 6.33 10.88 15.06
N ILE A 66 5.84 10.06 14.13
CA ILE A 66 5.56 8.64 14.36
C ILE A 66 6.83 7.92 14.80
N ALA A 67 7.95 8.14 14.11
CA ALA A 67 9.24 7.52 14.46
C ALA A 67 9.75 7.88 15.86
N LYS A 68 9.36 9.05 16.40
CA LYS A 68 9.69 9.48 17.76
C LYS A 68 8.78 8.85 18.81
N ASP A 69 7.53 8.55 18.46
CA ASP A 69 6.56 7.89 19.33
C ASP A 69 6.69 6.36 19.21
N THR A 70 7.67 5.81 19.93
CA THR A 70 7.96 4.36 19.94
C THR A 70 6.79 3.51 20.45
N VAL A 71 5.81 4.10 21.15
CA VAL A 71 4.64 3.39 21.69
C VAL A 71 3.59 3.17 20.60
N LYS A 72 3.47 4.12 19.65
CA LYS A 72 2.48 4.07 18.57
C LYS A 72 3.05 3.59 17.24
N THR A 73 4.36 3.44 17.11
CA THR A 73 4.99 2.96 15.88
C THR A 73 4.69 1.47 15.69
N PRO A 74 3.99 1.06 14.61
CA PRO A 74 3.81 -0.36 14.31
C PRO A 74 5.15 -1.04 14.05
N ALA A 75 5.30 -2.27 14.53
CA ALA A 75 6.58 -3.01 14.50
C ALA A 75 7.18 -3.12 13.07
N GLU A 76 6.33 -3.17 12.05
CA GLU A 76 6.74 -3.22 10.65
C GLU A 76 7.36 -1.91 10.17
N LEU A 77 6.76 -0.76 10.51
CA LEU A 77 7.34 0.54 10.17
C LEU A 77 8.62 0.79 10.99
N ALA A 78 8.65 0.40 12.26
CA ALA A 78 9.86 0.51 13.08
C ALA A 78 11.04 -0.25 12.45
N SER A 79 10.78 -1.46 11.93
CA SER A 79 11.77 -2.28 11.21
C SER A 79 12.25 -1.58 9.93
N ILE A 80 11.33 -1.05 9.12
CA ILE A 80 11.68 -0.30 7.89
C ILE A 80 12.54 0.92 8.22
N ILE A 81 12.14 1.74 9.19
CA ILE A 81 12.87 2.96 9.59
C ILE A 81 14.27 2.59 10.10
N TYR A 82 14.37 1.57 10.94
CA TYR A 82 15.66 1.12 11.49
C TYR A 82 16.61 0.68 10.37
N ARG A 83 16.13 -0.12 9.43
CA ARG A 83 16.93 -0.60 8.30
C ARG A 83 17.33 0.53 7.36
N ALA A 84 16.40 1.43 7.03
CA ALA A 84 16.68 2.57 6.18
C ALA A 84 17.76 3.49 6.78
N LYS A 85 17.71 3.74 8.10
CA LYS A 85 18.76 4.48 8.84
C LYS A 85 20.12 3.79 8.79
N ASN A 86 20.14 2.46 8.70
CA ASN A 86 21.35 1.66 8.59
C ASN A 86 21.82 1.43 7.14
N GLY A 87 21.28 2.17 6.17
CA GLY A 87 21.74 2.17 4.78
C GLY A 87 21.10 1.12 3.87
N ASP A 88 20.01 0.49 4.31
CA ASP A 88 19.26 -0.47 3.49
C ASP A 88 18.46 0.25 2.39
N GLU A 89 18.92 0.14 1.14
CA GLU A 89 18.32 0.82 -0.02
C GLU A 89 16.86 0.41 -0.26
N ASP A 90 16.51 -0.87 -0.08
CA ASP A 90 15.13 -1.35 -0.25
C ASP A 90 14.20 -0.75 0.81
N ALA A 91 14.67 -0.65 2.06
CA ALA A 91 13.92 -0.01 3.14
C ALA A 91 13.78 1.51 2.92
N GLN A 92 14.81 2.18 2.42
CA GLN A 92 14.75 3.60 2.04
C GLN A 92 13.72 3.83 0.93
N ASP A 93 13.71 2.96 -0.08
CA ASP A 93 12.73 2.97 -1.16
C ASP A 93 11.30 2.68 -0.68
N GLN A 94 11.12 1.77 0.28
CA GLN A 94 9.82 1.53 0.93
C GLN A 94 9.32 2.80 1.64
N LEU A 95 10.18 3.52 2.37
CA LEU A 95 9.82 4.81 2.99
C LEU A 95 9.48 5.88 1.96
N LEU A 96 10.23 5.97 0.86
CA LEU A 96 9.91 6.89 -0.23
C LEU A 96 8.56 6.59 -0.87
N THR A 97 8.23 5.30 -0.99
CA THR A 97 6.95 4.85 -1.56
C THR A 97 5.78 5.21 -0.64
N ILE A 98 5.94 4.98 0.68
CA ILE A 98 4.99 5.43 1.71
C ILE A 98 4.79 6.96 1.62
N GLY A 99 5.89 7.72 1.54
CA GLY A 99 5.86 9.17 1.39
C GLY A 99 5.14 9.65 0.12
N LYS A 100 5.33 8.97 -1.02
CA LYS A 100 4.64 9.28 -2.29
C LYS A 100 3.14 9.01 -2.22
N ALA A 101 2.71 7.92 -1.58
CA ALA A 101 1.28 7.62 -1.40
C ALA A 101 0.59 8.72 -0.56
N ILE A 102 1.26 9.23 0.47
CA ILE A 102 0.80 10.37 1.27
C ILE A 102 0.74 11.66 0.44
N GLY A 103 1.76 11.92 -0.38
CA GLY A 103 1.76 13.07 -1.30
C GLY A 103 0.64 13.04 -2.35
N GLN A 104 0.02 11.88 -2.59
CA GLN A 104 -1.14 11.73 -3.49
C GLN A 104 -2.48 11.94 -2.77
N PHE A 105 -2.59 11.62 -1.47
CA PHE A 105 -3.74 11.99 -0.62
C PHE A 105 -4.04 13.49 -0.68
N ALA A 106 -2.98 14.30 -0.82
CA ALA A 106 -3.01 15.73 -1.06
C ALA A 106 -4.06 16.17 -2.10
N ASN A 107 -4.31 15.36 -3.13
CA ASN A 107 -5.15 15.77 -4.25
C ASN A 107 -6.66 15.62 -3.96
N SER A 108 -7.08 14.72 -3.05
CA SER A 108 -8.50 14.46 -2.72
C SER A 108 -8.71 14.01 -1.25
N PRO A 109 -8.43 14.85 -0.24
CA PRO A 109 -8.46 14.42 1.17
C PRO A 109 -9.85 14.07 1.72
N LEU A 110 -10.93 14.76 1.29
CA LEU A 110 -12.25 14.65 1.94
C LEU A 110 -13.13 13.50 1.44
N ASP A 111 -12.93 13.02 0.21
CA ASP A 111 -13.67 11.86 -0.33
C ASP A 111 -12.95 10.52 -0.04
N THR A 112 -11.70 10.59 0.43
CA THR A 112 -10.81 9.43 0.64
C THR A 112 -10.84 8.91 2.08
N ILE A 113 -11.34 9.72 3.02
CA ILE A 113 -11.48 9.31 4.42
C ILE A 113 -12.76 8.47 4.53
N SER A 114 -12.58 7.14 4.53
CA SER A 114 -13.62 6.17 4.85
C SER A 114 -14.29 6.53 6.19
N THR A 115 -15.57 6.20 6.32
CA THR A 115 -16.36 6.35 7.57
C THR A 115 -15.68 5.69 8.78
N HIS A 116 -14.74 4.78 8.53
CA HIS A 116 -13.91 4.08 9.51
C HIS A 116 -13.07 5.01 10.40
N PHE A 117 -12.54 6.12 9.88
CA PHE A 117 -11.64 7.00 10.63
C PHE A 117 -12.32 8.22 11.27
N LYS A 118 -13.64 8.39 11.08
CA LYS A 118 -14.35 9.59 11.56
C LYS A 118 -14.18 9.82 13.06
N ASN A 119 -14.18 8.75 13.86
CA ASN A 119 -14.02 8.86 15.31
C ASN A 119 -12.57 9.18 15.71
N GLU A 120 -11.57 8.80 14.91
CA GLU A 120 -10.15 9.04 15.20
C GLU A 120 -9.66 10.41 14.69
N LEU A 121 -10.46 11.07 13.85
CA LEU A 121 -10.16 12.36 13.24
C LEU A 121 -10.89 13.54 13.87
N GLU A 122 -11.67 13.33 14.95
CA GLU A 122 -12.37 14.40 15.67
C GLU A 122 -11.42 15.53 16.11
N GLU A 123 -10.19 15.18 16.49
CA GLU A 123 -9.16 16.15 16.85
C GLU A 123 -8.71 17.00 15.64
N ALA A 124 -8.57 16.38 14.47
CA ALA A 124 -8.24 17.11 13.25
C ALA A 124 -9.37 18.04 12.82
N ASP A 125 -10.62 17.58 12.92
CA ASP A 125 -11.79 18.40 12.59
C ASP A 125 -11.94 19.60 13.54
N ARG A 126 -11.61 19.42 14.83
CA ARG A 126 -11.53 20.53 15.80
C ARG A 126 -10.44 21.54 15.42
N LEU A 127 -9.24 21.07 15.09
CA LEU A 127 -8.13 21.93 14.69
C LEU A 127 -8.47 22.76 13.45
N GLU A 128 -9.17 22.17 12.47
CA GLU A 128 -9.64 22.90 11.29
C GLU A 128 -10.69 23.94 11.64
N ALA A 129 -11.64 23.62 12.53
CA ALA A 129 -12.64 24.58 13.02
C ALA A 129 -12.02 25.77 13.80
N GLU A 130 -10.86 25.56 14.43
CA GLU A 130 -10.05 26.60 15.09
C GLU A 130 -9.18 27.40 14.11
N GLY A 131 -9.22 27.10 12.80
CA GLY A 131 -8.39 27.73 11.78
C GLY A 131 -6.95 27.20 11.70
N LYS A 132 -6.61 26.15 12.47
CA LYS A 132 -5.29 25.49 12.49
C LYS A 132 -5.21 24.41 11.42
N VAL A 133 -5.38 24.81 10.17
CA VAL A 133 -5.49 23.90 9.01
C VAL A 133 -4.25 23.01 8.88
N ARG A 134 -3.05 23.54 9.10
CA ARG A 134 -1.80 22.78 9.04
C ARG A 134 -1.72 21.66 10.08
N GLU A 135 -2.09 21.98 11.32
CA GLU A 135 -2.12 20.99 12.41
C GLU A 135 -3.19 19.93 12.17
N ALA A 136 -4.35 20.32 11.63
CA ALA A 136 -5.40 19.39 11.22
C ALA A 136 -4.92 18.43 10.12
N ASP A 137 -4.27 18.93 9.08
CA ASP A 137 -3.72 18.12 7.99
C ASP A 137 -2.61 17.18 8.48
N LEU A 138 -1.71 17.67 9.34
CA LEU A 138 -0.68 16.84 9.97
C LEU A 138 -1.30 15.71 10.79
N LYS A 139 -2.30 16.03 11.63
CA LYS A 139 -3.00 15.04 12.46
C LYS A 139 -3.69 13.97 11.62
N ARG A 140 -4.32 14.34 10.49
CA ARG A 140 -4.93 13.39 9.55
C ARG A 140 -3.90 12.43 9.00
N ILE A 141 -2.76 12.95 8.54
CA ILE A 141 -1.67 12.15 7.99
C ILE A 141 -1.07 11.23 9.06
N GLU A 142 -0.87 11.70 10.29
CA GLU A 142 -0.38 10.90 11.41
C GLU A 142 -1.33 9.76 11.79
N THR A 143 -2.63 10.05 11.92
CA THR A 143 -3.66 9.06 12.23
C THR A 143 -3.75 8.01 11.12
N ILE A 144 -3.80 8.44 9.85
CA ILE A 144 -3.82 7.54 8.69
C ILE A 144 -2.57 6.66 8.67
N MET A 145 -1.37 7.23 8.82
CA MET A 145 -0.14 6.43 8.84
C MET A 145 -0.08 5.45 10.01
N SER A 146 -0.49 5.88 11.21
CA SER A 146 -0.46 5.03 12.40
C SER A 146 -1.47 3.88 12.30
N ALA A 147 -2.62 4.12 11.67
CA ALA A 147 -3.64 3.11 11.43
C ALA A 147 -3.29 2.17 10.25
N GLU A 148 -2.63 2.67 9.20
CA GLU A 148 -2.49 1.98 7.90
C GLU A 148 -1.16 1.30 7.62
N ILE A 149 -0.18 1.24 8.53
CA ILE A 149 1.01 0.37 8.28
C ILE A 149 0.61 -1.11 8.20
N ASN A 150 -0.59 -1.47 8.66
CA ASN A 150 -1.23 -2.76 8.37
C ASN A 150 -2.20 -2.75 7.16
N ALA A 151 -2.60 -1.58 6.64
CA ALA A 151 -3.72 -1.39 5.71
C ALA A 151 -3.46 -0.33 4.61
N MET A 152 -2.26 -0.30 4.01
CA MET A 152 -1.93 0.50 2.80
C MET A 152 -2.65 0.00 1.53
N SER A 153 -3.88 -0.49 1.66
CA SER A 153 -4.86 -0.69 0.60
C SER A 153 -5.73 0.56 0.40
N MET A 154 -6.09 1.27 1.49
CA MET A 154 -7.20 2.25 1.46
C MET A 154 -6.89 3.60 0.80
N LEU A 155 -5.63 4.05 0.75
CA LEU A 155 -5.26 5.29 0.02
C LEU A 155 -5.59 5.25 -1.48
N THR A 156 -5.80 4.06 -2.06
CA THR A 156 -6.11 3.89 -3.49
C THR A 156 -7.61 3.78 -3.80
N ALA A 157 -8.47 3.59 -2.82
CA ALA A 157 -9.90 3.37 -3.05
C ALA A 157 -10.68 4.68 -3.29
N GLY A 158 -10.30 5.79 -2.64
CA GLY A 158 -11.04 7.06 -2.71
C GLY A 158 -10.60 8.04 -3.82
N ALA A 159 -9.36 7.97 -4.30
CA ALA A 159 -8.82 9.02 -5.17
C ALA A 159 -8.84 8.71 -6.67
N GLY A 160 -9.10 7.48 -7.12
CA GLY A 160 -9.03 7.11 -8.55
C GLY A 160 -7.65 7.28 -9.21
N ILE A 161 -6.62 7.64 -8.45
CA ILE A 161 -5.25 7.86 -8.90
C ILE A 161 -4.45 6.60 -8.58
N ILE A 162 -4.15 5.83 -9.63
CA ILE A 162 -3.16 4.74 -9.68
C ILE A 162 -3.43 3.56 -8.70
N LYS A 163 -4.29 2.65 -9.15
CA LYS A 163 -4.63 1.33 -8.56
C LYS A 163 -3.47 0.31 -8.46
N SER A 164 -2.21 0.73 -8.45
CA SER A 164 -1.03 -0.17 -8.61
C SER A 164 -0.20 -0.36 -7.33
N GLN A 165 -0.72 0.01 -6.16
CA GLN A 165 0.06 0.08 -4.92
C GLN A 165 -0.70 -0.42 -3.69
N ALA A 166 -1.64 -1.35 -3.87
CA ALA A 166 -2.28 -2.04 -2.76
C ALA A 166 -1.27 -2.99 -2.07
N ASN A 167 -0.99 -2.74 -0.79
CA ASN A 167 -0.18 -3.57 0.12
C ASN A 167 1.28 -3.81 -0.28
N ILE A 168 2.10 -2.78 -0.07
CA ILE A 168 3.52 -2.73 -0.44
C ILE A 168 4.43 -3.36 0.63
N VAL A 169 3.94 -3.52 1.87
CA VAL A 169 4.77 -3.88 3.02
C VAL A 169 4.24 -5.16 3.68
N GLY A 170 4.96 -6.27 3.44
CA GLY A 170 4.91 -7.46 4.28
C GLY A 170 6.19 -7.56 5.12
N LYS A 171 6.35 -8.66 5.87
CA LYS A 171 7.59 -8.92 6.64
C LYS A 171 8.87 -8.97 5.80
N LEU A 172 8.76 -9.28 4.51
CA LEU A 172 9.90 -9.33 3.60
C LEU A 172 10.13 -7.94 2.99
N SER A 173 11.36 -7.45 3.08
CA SER A 173 11.75 -6.26 2.32
C SER A 173 12.12 -6.68 0.92
N LEU A 174 11.15 -6.48 0.04
CA LEU A 174 11.29 -6.68 -1.38
C LEU A 174 11.51 -5.33 -2.04
N LYS A 175 12.34 -5.33 -3.10
CA LYS A 175 12.56 -4.17 -3.96
C LYS A 175 11.26 -3.44 -4.28
N SER A 176 11.31 -2.12 -4.19
CA SER A 176 10.16 -1.26 -4.46
C SER A 176 9.80 -1.24 -5.95
N GLY A 177 8.55 -0.88 -6.24
CA GLY A 177 8.07 -0.75 -7.61
C GLY A 177 7.96 -2.08 -8.37
N VAL A 178 8.01 -1.96 -9.71
CA VAL A 178 7.86 -3.07 -10.65
C VAL A 178 9.17 -3.84 -10.78
N LEU A 179 9.11 -5.15 -10.59
CA LEU A 179 10.26 -6.03 -10.73
C LEU A 179 10.51 -6.35 -12.22
N SER A 180 11.77 -6.50 -12.60
CA SER A 180 12.15 -6.95 -13.95
C SER A 180 12.15 -8.50 -13.98
N ASN A 181 11.47 -9.08 -14.97
CA ASN A 181 11.50 -10.52 -15.26
C ASN A 181 12.94 -11.02 -15.46
N LYS A 182 13.85 -10.18 -15.98
CA LYS A 182 15.26 -10.54 -16.14
C LYS A 182 15.99 -10.65 -14.80
N ASP A 183 15.63 -9.80 -13.84
CA ASP A 183 16.29 -9.73 -12.54
C ASP A 183 15.88 -10.91 -11.65
N ILE A 184 14.61 -11.31 -11.76
CA ILE A 184 14.03 -12.35 -10.90
C ILE A 184 13.85 -13.70 -11.61
N GLY A 185 14.00 -13.76 -12.93
CA GLY A 185 13.96 -14.99 -13.72
C GLY A 185 12.55 -15.58 -13.96
N ILE A 186 11.48 -14.82 -13.71
CA ILE A 186 10.12 -15.25 -14.00
C ILE A 186 9.88 -15.30 -15.50
N VAL A 187 9.26 -16.40 -15.97
CA VAL A 187 8.76 -16.53 -17.35
C VAL A 187 7.28 -16.86 -17.30
N TRP A 188 6.43 -15.88 -17.62
CA TRP A 188 4.97 -16.05 -17.60
C TRP A 188 4.51 -17.18 -18.54
N GLY A 189 3.51 -17.95 -18.10
CA GLY A 189 2.96 -19.10 -18.82
C GLY A 189 3.70 -20.43 -18.65
N ILE A 190 4.90 -20.45 -18.04
CA ILE A 190 5.64 -21.69 -17.74
C ILE A 190 5.65 -21.91 -16.23
N ILE A 191 4.72 -22.73 -15.72
CA ILE A 191 4.43 -22.92 -14.28
C ILE A 191 5.70 -23.05 -13.42
N ASP A 192 6.60 -23.96 -13.78
CA ASP A 192 7.86 -24.19 -13.06
C ASP A 192 8.77 -22.96 -13.02
N LYS A 193 8.89 -22.24 -14.14
CA LYS A 193 9.73 -21.03 -14.23
C LYS A 193 9.04 -19.78 -13.65
N GLN A 194 7.75 -19.85 -13.35
CA GLN A 194 7.06 -18.80 -12.61
C GLN A 194 7.22 -19.04 -11.11
N GLY A 195 6.78 -20.21 -10.64
CA GLY A 195 6.76 -20.57 -9.23
C GLY A 195 8.16 -20.60 -8.62
N LYS A 196 9.08 -21.39 -9.19
CA LYS A 196 10.43 -21.57 -8.63
C LYS A 196 11.24 -20.27 -8.66
N SER A 197 11.11 -19.49 -9.72
CA SER A 197 11.80 -18.20 -9.82
C SER A 197 11.26 -17.19 -8.81
N TRP A 198 9.94 -17.17 -8.59
CA TRP A 198 9.33 -16.31 -7.57
C TRP A 198 9.77 -16.69 -6.15
N GLU A 199 9.72 -17.98 -5.82
CA GLU A 199 10.19 -18.49 -4.53
C GLU A 199 11.69 -18.18 -4.33
N ALA A 200 12.52 -18.38 -5.34
CA ALA A 200 13.96 -18.08 -5.28
C ALA A 200 14.24 -16.57 -5.10
N TYR A 201 13.38 -15.70 -5.63
CA TYR A 201 13.47 -14.26 -5.37
C TYR A 201 13.12 -13.93 -3.91
N LEU A 202 12.02 -14.48 -3.39
CA LEU A 202 11.61 -14.28 -2.00
C LEU A 202 12.66 -14.80 -1.02
N GLU A 203 13.34 -15.91 -1.33
CA GLU A 203 14.39 -16.51 -0.50
C GLU A 203 15.51 -15.50 -0.13
N LYS A 204 15.83 -14.58 -1.05
CA LYS A 204 16.87 -13.55 -0.86
C LYS A 204 16.49 -12.53 0.21
N ALA A 205 15.20 -12.35 0.46
CA ALA A 205 14.66 -11.39 1.42
C ALA A 205 14.22 -12.05 2.75
N LEU A 206 14.35 -13.38 2.88
CA LEU A 206 13.95 -14.09 4.09
C LEU A 206 14.91 -13.77 5.25
N PRO A 207 14.39 -13.50 6.46
CA PRO A 207 15.24 -13.34 7.64
C PRO A 207 15.92 -14.65 8.00
N LYS A 208 17.11 -14.55 8.61
CA LYS A 208 17.84 -15.70 9.14
C LYS A 208 16.97 -16.46 10.16
N GLY A 209 16.95 -17.78 10.06
CA GLY A 209 16.13 -18.65 10.91
C GLY A 209 14.74 -18.94 10.35
N THR A 210 14.42 -18.44 9.15
CA THR A 210 13.23 -18.86 8.40
C THR A 210 13.30 -20.35 8.11
N LEU A 211 12.21 -21.06 8.36
CA LEU A 211 12.07 -22.47 8.07
C LEU A 211 11.37 -22.67 6.72
N ASP A 212 11.96 -23.48 5.85
CA ASP A 212 11.31 -23.97 4.65
C ASP A 212 10.43 -25.19 4.97
N LEU A 213 9.12 -25.02 4.87
CA LEU A 213 8.16 -26.06 5.25
C LEU A 213 8.16 -27.25 4.28
N ASN A 214 8.52 -27.02 3.00
CA ASN A 214 8.61 -28.09 2.01
C ASN A 214 9.81 -29.02 2.27
N THR A 215 10.84 -28.55 2.98
CA THR A 215 11.95 -29.41 3.43
C THR A 215 11.55 -30.34 4.58
N ILE A 216 10.56 -29.94 5.39
CA ILE A 216 10.00 -30.77 6.45
C ILE A 216 9.09 -31.86 5.86
N LYS A 217 8.18 -31.45 4.97
CA LYS A 217 7.25 -32.34 4.30
C LYS A 217 7.04 -31.85 2.87
N PRO A 218 7.34 -32.66 1.84
CA PRO A 218 7.00 -32.32 0.47
C PRO A 218 5.50 -32.02 0.31
N ASN A 219 5.17 -30.94 -0.41
CA ASN A 219 3.81 -30.43 -0.56
C ASN A 219 3.17 -30.09 0.80
N PHE A 220 3.93 -29.37 1.64
CA PHE A 220 3.40 -28.86 2.89
C PHE A 220 2.15 -28.03 2.60
N LYS A 221 1.07 -28.25 3.36
CA LYS A 221 -0.21 -27.62 3.05
C LYS A 221 -0.16 -26.11 3.30
N THR A 222 -0.73 -25.36 2.36
CA THR A 222 -1.10 -23.94 2.48
C THR A 222 0.07 -22.95 2.54
N PHE A 223 1.14 -23.26 3.28
CA PHE A 223 2.26 -22.37 3.53
C PHE A 223 3.57 -22.96 3.01
N ASP A 224 4.46 -22.08 2.59
CA ASP A 224 5.76 -22.42 2.03
C ASP A 224 6.89 -22.17 3.05
N LYS A 225 6.79 -21.08 3.83
CA LYS A 225 7.80 -20.71 4.83
C LYS A 225 7.19 -20.34 6.19
N LEU A 226 7.96 -20.52 7.26
CA LEU A 226 7.67 -20.05 8.61
C LEU A 226 8.80 -19.15 9.11
N LEU A 227 8.49 -17.88 9.36
CA LEU A 227 9.45 -16.90 9.87
C LEU A 227 9.75 -17.10 11.37
N PRO A 228 10.89 -16.58 11.88
CA PRO A 228 11.24 -16.65 13.29
C PRO A 228 10.23 -16.02 14.25
N ASP A 229 9.48 -15.01 13.80
CA ASP A 229 8.45 -14.33 14.60
C ASP A 229 7.11 -15.11 14.66
N GLY A 230 7.03 -16.25 13.98
CA GLY A 230 5.82 -17.07 13.88
C GLY A 230 4.88 -16.69 12.72
N THR A 231 5.28 -15.78 11.85
CA THR A 231 4.55 -15.45 10.61
C THR A 231 4.73 -16.54 9.57
N VAL A 232 3.65 -17.02 8.96
CA VAL A 232 3.70 -17.96 7.84
C VAL A 232 3.53 -17.24 6.51
N ILE A 233 4.26 -17.70 5.51
CA ILE A 233 4.29 -17.14 4.17
C ILE A 233 3.79 -18.18 3.18
N SER A 234 2.96 -17.75 2.23
CA SER A 234 2.77 -18.48 0.98
C SER A 234 3.19 -17.65 -0.23
N ALA A 235 3.99 -18.26 -1.10
CA ALA A 235 4.38 -17.71 -2.39
C ALA A 235 3.34 -18.10 -3.44
N LYS A 236 2.82 -17.12 -4.19
CA LYS A 236 1.86 -17.35 -5.28
C LYS A 236 2.26 -16.56 -6.50
N THR A 237 2.00 -17.14 -7.67
CA THR A 237 2.06 -16.42 -8.95
C THR A 237 0.70 -16.50 -9.61
N MET A 238 0.28 -15.43 -10.28
CA MET A 238 -0.96 -15.40 -11.03
C MET A 238 -0.75 -14.69 -12.36
N ASP A 239 -0.72 -15.46 -13.44
CA ASP A 239 -0.60 -14.93 -14.79
C ASP A 239 -1.93 -14.33 -15.27
N THR A 240 -2.20 -13.08 -14.92
CA THR A 240 -3.42 -12.36 -15.29
C THR A 240 -3.52 -12.09 -16.80
N VAL A 241 -2.42 -12.20 -17.55
CA VAL A 241 -2.37 -11.80 -18.97
C VAL A 241 -2.39 -13.02 -19.87
N GLY A 242 -1.49 -13.97 -19.65
CA GLY A 242 -1.34 -15.18 -20.46
C GLY A 242 -2.34 -16.29 -20.13
N SER A 243 -2.84 -16.36 -18.88
CA SER A 243 -3.80 -17.40 -18.49
C SER A 243 -5.23 -17.03 -18.87
N LYS A 244 -5.86 -17.83 -19.73
CA LYS A 244 -7.29 -17.71 -20.07
C LYS A 244 -8.20 -17.71 -18.85
N THR A 245 -7.83 -18.44 -17.79
CA THR A 245 -8.59 -18.47 -16.53
C THR A 245 -8.58 -17.10 -15.84
N TYR A 246 -7.42 -16.47 -15.73
CA TYR A 246 -7.24 -15.23 -14.97
C TYR A 246 -7.48 -13.96 -15.79
N GLN A 247 -7.70 -14.08 -17.10
CA GLN A 247 -8.33 -13.03 -17.89
C GLN A 247 -9.75 -12.69 -17.40
N ASN A 248 -10.41 -13.60 -16.68
CA ASN A 248 -11.71 -13.35 -16.04
C ASN A 248 -11.53 -12.85 -14.60
N PRO A 249 -11.89 -11.59 -14.27
CA PRO A 249 -11.75 -11.04 -12.92
C PRO A 249 -12.46 -11.85 -11.83
N LYS A 250 -13.60 -12.50 -12.14
CA LYS A 250 -14.30 -13.37 -11.16
C LYS A 250 -13.44 -14.56 -10.74
N ARG A 251 -12.61 -15.09 -11.65
CA ARG A 251 -11.70 -16.21 -11.36
C ARG A 251 -10.50 -15.75 -10.54
N ILE A 252 -10.02 -14.52 -10.73
CA ILE A 252 -9.01 -13.92 -9.87
C ILE A 252 -9.54 -13.85 -8.43
N THR A 253 -10.68 -13.19 -8.20
CA THR A 253 -11.24 -13.05 -6.84
C THR A 253 -11.51 -14.39 -6.19
N TYR A 254 -12.13 -15.33 -6.93
CA TYR A 254 -12.38 -16.67 -6.41
C TYR A 254 -11.10 -17.38 -5.97
N GLN A 255 -10.05 -17.32 -6.79
CA GLN A 255 -8.81 -18.04 -6.50
C GLN A 255 -8.03 -17.42 -5.34
N LEU A 256 -7.98 -16.09 -5.26
CA LEU A 256 -7.32 -15.38 -4.16
C LEU A 256 -8.07 -15.61 -2.84
N ASN A 257 -9.40 -15.47 -2.84
CA ASN A 257 -10.21 -15.75 -1.65
C ASN A 257 -10.07 -17.20 -1.21
N LYS A 258 -9.99 -18.15 -2.15
CA LYS A 258 -9.69 -19.54 -1.81
C LYS A 258 -8.36 -19.69 -1.08
N TYR A 259 -7.29 -19.02 -1.52
CA TYR A 259 -6.00 -19.07 -0.81
C TYR A 259 -6.11 -18.49 0.60
N VAL A 260 -6.84 -17.38 0.77
CA VAL A 260 -7.13 -16.79 2.08
C VAL A 260 -7.91 -17.80 2.94
N ASP A 261 -8.97 -18.41 2.41
CA ASP A 261 -9.79 -19.38 3.13
C ASP A 261 -8.98 -20.62 3.54
N ASP A 262 -8.07 -21.10 2.68
CA ASP A 262 -7.16 -22.20 2.98
C ASP A 262 -6.19 -21.84 4.12
N MET A 263 -5.76 -20.58 4.20
CA MET A 263 -4.95 -20.02 5.29
C MET A 263 -5.72 -19.89 6.60
N VAL A 264 -6.94 -19.37 6.54
CA VAL A 264 -7.82 -19.18 7.72
C VAL A 264 -8.24 -20.52 8.31
N ASN A 265 -8.66 -21.45 7.45
CA ASN A 265 -9.16 -22.77 7.84
C ASN A 265 -8.06 -23.81 8.06
N PHE A 266 -6.78 -23.41 7.96
CA PHE A 266 -5.66 -24.30 8.25
C PHE A 266 -5.80 -24.85 9.67
N LYS A 267 -5.72 -26.17 9.81
CA LYS A 267 -5.78 -26.86 11.12
C LYS A 267 -4.40 -27.18 11.64
N GLY A 268 -3.60 -27.81 10.78
CA GLY A 268 -2.21 -28.16 11.03
C GLY A 268 -1.67 -29.02 9.90
N ASP A 269 -0.35 -29.04 9.76
CA ASP A 269 0.38 -29.98 8.92
C ASP A 269 1.80 -30.20 9.47
N GLY A 270 2.40 -31.33 9.14
CA GLY A 270 3.67 -31.73 9.74
C GLY A 270 4.14 -33.10 9.32
N LYS A 271 5.39 -33.41 9.68
CA LYS A 271 5.99 -34.72 9.52
C LYS A 271 6.95 -34.99 10.68
N ASP A 272 7.00 -36.24 11.12
CA ASP A 272 7.84 -36.71 12.21
C ASP A 272 7.64 -35.90 13.50
N LYS A 273 8.68 -35.22 13.98
CA LYS A 273 8.63 -34.44 15.24
C LYS A 273 8.17 -33.00 15.05
N PHE A 274 7.95 -32.56 13.80
CA PHE A 274 7.51 -31.20 13.51
C PHE A 274 6.04 -31.18 13.12
N GLU A 275 5.25 -30.38 13.83
CA GLU A 275 3.86 -30.07 13.50
C GLU A 275 3.65 -28.56 13.64
N LEU A 276 3.22 -27.91 12.56
CA LEU A 276 2.74 -26.54 12.61
C LEU A 276 1.22 -26.57 12.73
N ARG A 277 0.69 -25.91 13.76
CA ARG A 277 -0.75 -25.77 14.00
C ARG A 277 -1.14 -24.31 13.96
N ASN A 278 -2.39 -24.03 13.59
CA ASN A 278 -2.86 -22.66 13.40
C ASN A 278 -2.75 -21.81 14.69
N ASP A 279 -2.91 -22.41 15.87
CA ASP A 279 -2.75 -21.72 17.16
C ASP A 279 -1.32 -21.25 17.46
N LYS A 280 -0.33 -21.76 16.70
CA LYS A 280 1.08 -21.35 16.80
C LYS A 280 1.45 -20.25 15.82
N ILE A 281 0.59 -19.95 14.85
CA ILE A 281 0.82 -18.94 13.81
C ILE A 281 0.52 -17.54 14.37
N LYS A 282 1.44 -16.60 14.18
CA LYS A 282 1.33 -15.21 14.67
C LYS A 282 0.92 -14.21 13.59
N GLY A 283 1.16 -14.53 12.33
CA GLY A 283 0.76 -13.73 11.17
C GLY A 283 0.65 -14.60 9.92
N LYS A 284 -0.13 -14.17 8.92
CA LYS A 284 -0.33 -14.91 7.67
C LYS A 284 -0.16 -13.96 6.49
N GLU A 285 0.76 -14.27 5.59
CA GLU A 285 1.08 -13.43 4.44
C GLU A 285 1.12 -14.23 3.13
N ILE A 286 0.48 -13.70 2.08
CA ILE A 286 0.57 -14.18 0.71
C ILE A 286 1.44 -13.19 -0.07
N TYR A 287 2.52 -13.67 -0.66
CA TYR A 287 3.35 -12.90 -1.59
C TYR A 287 2.97 -13.28 -3.02
N LEU A 288 2.19 -12.42 -3.67
CA LEU A 288 1.62 -12.63 -4.98
C LEU A 288 2.40 -11.88 -6.06
N ALA A 289 3.01 -12.61 -7.00
CA ALA A 289 3.53 -12.01 -8.23
C ALA A 289 2.47 -12.01 -9.34
N ILE A 290 2.34 -10.89 -10.05
CA ILE A 290 1.47 -10.71 -11.23
C ILE A 290 2.21 -10.00 -12.38
N PRO A 291 1.80 -10.18 -13.64
CA PRO A 291 2.31 -9.39 -14.76
C PRO A 291 2.03 -7.88 -14.57
N HIS A 292 2.99 -7.03 -14.93
CA HIS A 292 2.83 -5.58 -14.93
C HIS A 292 1.70 -5.08 -15.86
N SER A 293 1.39 -5.83 -16.91
CA SER A 293 0.29 -5.53 -17.83
C SER A 293 -1.09 -5.97 -17.32
N THR A 294 -1.24 -6.26 -16.02
CA THR A 294 -2.54 -6.53 -15.38
C THR A 294 -3.50 -5.36 -15.60
N THR A 295 -4.71 -5.65 -16.09
CA THR A 295 -5.69 -4.62 -16.45
C THR A 295 -6.43 -4.03 -15.24
N LYS A 296 -7.07 -2.86 -15.41
CA LYS A 296 -7.85 -2.22 -14.33
C LYS A 296 -8.94 -3.12 -13.72
N PRO A 297 -9.78 -3.84 -14.50
CA PRO A 297 -10.79 -4.73 -13.93
C PRO A 297 -10.19 -5.92 -13.15
N GLN A 298 -9.01 -6.38 -13.56
CA GLN A 298 -8.30 -7.44 -12.84
C GLN A 298 -7.72 -6.91 -11.52
N TRP A 299 -7.14 -5.70 -11.53
CA TRP A 299 -6.72 -5.01 -10.31
C TRP A 299 -7.87 -4.79 -9.34
N GLU A 300 -9.07 -4.40 -9.81
CA GLU A 300 -10.26 -4.30 -8.95
C GLU A 300 -10.62 -5.63 -8.28
N ALA A 301 -10.50 -6.75 -9.01
CA ALA A 301 -10.72 -8.08 -8.46
C ALA A 301 -9.64 -8.48 -7.44
N ILE A 302 -8.37 -8.10 -7.66
CA ILE A 302 -7.27 -8.30 -6.72
C ILE A 302 -7.51 -7.48 -5.44
N ASN A 303 -7.81 -6.18 -5.58
CA ASN A 303 -8.05 -5.28 -4.45
C ASN A 303 -9.24 -5.74 -3.60
N LYS A 304 -10.33 -6.20 -4.24
CA LYS A 304 -11.45 -6.81 -3.50
C LYS A 304 -11.02 -8.02 -2.67
N SER A 305 -10.04 -8.79 -3.15
CA SER A 305 -9.53 -9.97 -2.44
C SER A 305 -8.55 -9.58 -1.33
N ILE A 306 -7.82 -8.48 -1.52
CA ILE A 306 -6.98 -7.85 -0.49
C ILE A 306 -7.86 -7.40 0.69
N ASP A 307 -8.93 -6.64 0.42
CA ASP A 307 -9.85 -6.16 1.47
C ASP A 307 -10.49 -7.34 2.21
N TYR A 308 -10.84 -8.41 1.48
CA TYR A 308 -11.32 -9.64 2.09
C TYR A 308 -10.26 -10.29 2.98
N ALA A 309 -9.03 -10.45 2.50
CA ALA A 309 -7.94 -11.05 3.26
C ALA A 309 -7.67 -10.30 4.57
N GLU A 310 -7.64 -8.97 4.52
CA GLU A 310 -7.44 -8.12 5.69
C GLU A 310 -8.54 -8.33 6.74
N SER A 311 -9.80 -8.40 6.30
CA SER A 311 -10.94 -8.71 7.19
C SER A 311 -10.82 -10.09 7.88
N GLN A 312 -10.01 -11.00 7.32
CA GLN A 312 -9.73 -12.33 7.85
C GLN A 312 -8.38 -12.42 8.59
N GLY A 313 -7.66 -11.31 8.77
CA GLY A 313 -6.33 -11.29 9.40
C GLY A 313 -5.23 -11.92 8.54
N VAL A 314 -5.37 -11.89 7.21
CA VAL A 314 -4.38 -12.33 6.23
C VAL A 314 -3.93 -11.14 5.39
N LYS A 315 -2.63 -10.98 5.13
CA LYS A 315 -2.12 -9.94 4.22
C LYS A 315 -1.84 -10.54 2.85
N ILE A 316 -2.30 -9.89 1.78
CA ILE A 316 -1.85 -10.18 0.40
C ILE A 316 -0.96 -9.04 -0.04
N ILE A 317 0.32 -9.34 -0.30
CA ILE A 317 1.35 -8.43 -0.78
C ILE A 317 1.56 -8.70 -2.27
N VAL A 318 1.27 -7.70 -3.11
CA VAL A 318 1.31 -7.86 -4.57
C VAL A 318 2.58 -7.24 -5.14
N LYS A 319 3.26 -7.97 -6.04
CA LYS A 319 4.40 -7.48 -6.81
C LYS A 319 4.15 -7.65 -8.30
N GLU A 320 4.23 -6.53 -9.01
CA GLU A 320 4.19 -6.51 -10.47
C GLU A 320 5.54 -6.90 -11.05
N VAL A 321 5.53 -7.69 -12.12
CA VAL A 321 6.73 -8.12 -12.82
C VAL A 321 6.61 -7.86 -14.33
N LYS A 322 7.63 -7.22 -14.90
CA LYS A 322 7.70 -6.78 -16.30
C LYS A 322 8.79 -7.50 -17.08
#